data_AF-A0A3B9TVF3-F1
#
_entry.id   AF-A0A3B9TVF3-F1
#
_cell.length_a   1.000
_cell.length_b   1.000
_cell.length_c   1.000
_cell.angle_alpha   90.00
_cell.angle_beta   90.00
_cell.angle_gamma   90.00
#
_symmetry.space_group_name_H-M   'P 1'
#
loop_
_entity.id
_entity.type
_entity.pdbx_description
1 polymer ?
#
loop_
_entity_poly.entity_id
_entity_poly.type
_entity_poly.pdbx_seq_one_letter_code
_entity_poly.pdbx_strand_id
1 'polypeptide(L)'
;LTEIKVGYDGIVVANSKEGVPLVISKADLGMALTAMVPACADGSTGVDCTEMVPNPFKKWSDINAAYPDVEIRVYGPPTTSGTRASYAEMVNEKGYCKKDDMAKAALKAAGAKAKVCRAMRTDGAYVEAGEQDNLIVQKLQEDPSAYGIFGFSYLDQNSDTLQGAVIDGTNPTFDEIAEGSYSVSRALYFYVKHAHVGVVPGISEYMNEWVKHWGEDGALSDAGMIPMPEEERAAFKAAMKDLPKLTADMLN
;
A
#
# COMPACT_ATOMS: atom_id res chain seq x y z
N LEU A 1 5.39 13.52 -23.04
CA LEU A 1 4.82 12.24 -22.56
C LEU A 1 3.34 12.49 -22.33
N THR A 2 2.49 11.52 -22.60
CA THR A 2 1.12 11.46 -22.07
C THR A 2 1.11 10.37 -21.02
N GLU A 3 0.50 10.63 -19.88
CA GLU A 3 0.24 9.62 -18.85
C GLU A 3 -1.16 9.04 -19.05
N ILE A 4 -1.29 7.72 -18.98
CA ILE A 4 -2.55 7.01 -19.12
C ILE A 4 -2.75 6.15 -17.89
N LYS A 5 -3.73 6.48 -17.05
CA LYS A 5 -4.14 5.63 -15.93
C LYS A 5 -4.83 4.40 -16.49
N VAL A 6 -4.57 3.24 -15.89
CA VAL A 6 -5.16 1.95 -16.31
C VAL A 6 -6.05 1.31 -15.27
N GLY A 7 -5.98 1.76 -14.03
CA GLY A 7 -6.71 1.21 -12.92
C GLY A 7 -6.05 1.54 -11.59
N TYR A 8 -6.57 0.91 -10.55
CA TYR A 8 -6.06 1.00 -9.20
C TYR A 8 -5.51 -0.35 -8.74
N ASP A 9 -4.49 -0.29 -7.92
CA ASP A 9 -3.90 -1.40 -7.21
C ASP A 9 -4.08 -1.13 -5.71
N GLY A 10 -4.88 -1.98 -5.06
CA GLY A 10 -5.16 -1.90 -3.63
C GLY A 10 -4.26 -2.85 -2.87
N ILE A 11 -3.52 -2.34 -1.89
CA ILE A 11 -2.76 -3.18 -0.95
C ILE A 11 -3.51 -3.21 0.37
N VAL A 12 -3.82 -4.40 0.84
CA VAL A 12 -4.64 -4.58 2.04
C VAL A 12 -3.78 -5.02 3.20
N VAL A 13 -4.20 -4.62 4.40
CA VAL A 13 -3.89 -5.36 5.62
C VAL A 13 -5.15 -6.14 5.96
N ALA A 14 -5.04 -7.43 6.18
CA ALA A 14 -6.20 -8.29 6.44
C ALA A 14 -5.88 -9.34 7.52
N ASN A 15 -6.93 -9.88 8.15
CA ASN A 15 -6.83 -10.98 9.10
C ASN A 15 -8.00 -11.94 8.94
N SER A 16 -7.92 -13.10 9.60
CA SER A 16 -9.05 -14.03 9.69
C SER A 16 -10.27 -13.35 10.32
N LYS A 17 -11.48 -13.69 9.85
CA LYS A 17 -12.73 -13.30 10.50
C LYS A 17 -12.91 -13.88 11.90
N GLU A 18 -12.17 -14.94 12.23
CA GLU A 18 -12.10 -15.50 13.60
C GLU A 18 -11.19 -14.67 14.52
N GLY A 19 -10.39 -13.77 13.95
CA GLY A 19 -9.47 -12.87 14.65
C GLY A 19 -10.08 -11.52 15.02
N VAL A 20 -9.29 -10.72 15.75
CA VAL A 20 -9.69 -9.36 16.16
C VAL A 20 -9.51 -8.39 14.98
N PRO A 21 -10.57 -7.68 14.53
CA PRO A 21 -10.44 -6.68 13.47
C PRO A 21 -9.46 -5.57 13.87
N LEU A 22 -8.64 -5.12 12.92
CA LEU A 22 -7.73 -4.00 13.14
C LEU A 22 -8.37 -2.70 12.61
N VAL A 23 -8.53 -1.73 13.50
CA VAL A 23 -8.91 -0.35 13.16
C VAL A 23 -7.75 0.54 13.60
N ILE A 24 -7.05 1.15 12.64
CA ILE A 24 -5.75 1.78 12.88
C ILE A 24 -5.53 3.00 11.98
N SER A 25 -4.74 3.96 12.44
CA SER A 25 -4.25 5.03 11.56
C SER A 25 -3.17 4.51 10.61
N LYS A 26 -3.05 5.06 9.40
CA LYS A 26 -1.96 4.71 8.48
C LYS A 26 -0.59 5.05 9.06
N ALA A 27 -0.50 6.11 9.86
CA ALA A 27 0.73 6.49 10.54
C ALA A 27 1.17 5.42 11.55
N ASP A 28 0.26 4.96 12.41
CA ASP A 28 0.58 3.92 13.40
C ASP A 28 0.86 2.58 12.75
N LEU A 29 0.16 2.25 11.67
CA LEU A 29 0.44 1.06 10.88
C LEU A 29 1.85 1.12 10.26
N GLY A 30 2.29 2.28 9.77
CA GLY A 30 3.64 2.50 9.27
C GLY A 30 4.70 2.45 10.37
N MET A 31 4.40 3.03 11.53
CA MET A 31 5.24 2.95 12.73
C MET A 31 5.38 1.51 13.22
N ALA A 32 4.31 0.72 13.18
CA ALA A 32 4.31 -0.68 13.62
C ALA A 32 5.27 -1.57 12.81
N LEU A 33 5.53 -1.24 11.55
CA LEU A 33 6.25 -2.15 10.64
C LEU A 33 7.59 -1.63 10.11
N THR A 34 7.94 -0.37 10.38
CA THR A 34 9.32 0.11 10.14
C THR A 34 10.31 -0.55 11.10
N ALA A 35 11.55 -0.77 10.64
CA ALA A 35 12.62 -1.38 11.43
C ALA A 35 13.08 -0.49 12.59
N MET A 36 13.06 0.82 12.39
CA MET A 36 13.58 1.81 13.34
C MET A 36 12.55 2.90 13.59
N VAL A 37 12.49 3.37 14.84
CA VAL A 37 11.65 4.49 15.31
C VAL A 37 12.47 5.40 16.22
N PRO A 38 12.05 6.66 16.47
CA PRO A 38 12.66 7.50 17.49
C PRO A 38 12.71 6.81 18.86
N ALA A 39 13.75 7.04 19.67
CA ALA A 39 13.92 6.42 20.99
C ALA A 39 12.79 6.73 21.99
N CYS A 40 12.08 7.83 21.75
CA CYS A 40 10.93 8.31 22.52
C CYS A 40 9.57 7.85 21.97
N ALA A 41 9.54 7.05 20.87
CA ALA A 41 8.30 6.72 20.17
C ALA A 41 7.31 5.96 21.05
N ASP A 42 7.80 5.19 22.03
CA ASP A 42 6.99 4.47 23.02
C ASP A 42 6.52 5.36 24.21
N GLY A 43 6.77 6.67 24.15
CA GLY A 43 6.47 7.62 25.21
C GLY A 43 7.54 7.71 26.30
N SER A 44 8.69 7.04 26.14
CA SER A 44 9.81 7.12 27.08
C SER A 44 10.29 8.57 27.28
N THR A 45 10.45 8.96 28.54
CA THR A 45 10.98 10.28 28.94
C THR A 45 12.43 10.20 29.36
N GLY A 46 13.21 11.26 29.15
CA GLY A 46 14.63 11.32 29.56
C GLY A 46 15.60 10.63 28.59
N VAL A 47 15.12 10.25 27.40
CA VAL A 47 15.92 9.72 26.29
C VAL A 47 16.09 10.78 25.20
N ASP A 48 17.13 10.65 24.37
CA ASP A 48 17.30 11.51 23.20
C ASP A 48 16.30 11.07 22.11
N CYS A 49 15.22 11.82 21.98
CA CYS A 49 14.16 11.58 20.99
C CYS A 49 14.64 11.71 19.53
N THR A 50 15.86 12.21 19.30
CA THR A 50 16.45 12.29 17.96
C THR A 50 17.26 11.04 17.57
N GLU A 51 17.53 10.16 18.53
CA GLU A 51 18.15 8.87 18.27
C GLU A 51 17.13 7.88 17.69
N MET A 52 17.52 7.15 16.65
CA MET A 52 16.70 6.09 16.06
C MET A 52 17.10 4.75 16.68
N VAL A 53 16.14 4.01 17.21
CA VAL A 53 16.33 2.70 17.86
C VAL A 53 15.55 1.61 17.12
N PRO A 54 15.94 0.32 17.27
CA PRO A 54 15.12 -0.79 16.80
C PRO A 54 13.71 -0.69 17.37
N ASN A 55 12.72 -0.94 16.52
CA ASN A 55 11.32 -0.75 16.87
C ASN A 55 10.90 -1.63 18.08
N PRO A 56 10.51 -1.02 19.22
CA PRO A 56 10.30 -1.75 20.48
C PRO A 56 8.90 -2.37 20.59
N PHE A 57 7.92 -1.90 19.81
CA PHE A 57 6.52 -2.31 19.94
C PHE A 57 6.33 -3.79 19.63
N LYS A 58 5.74 -4.55 20.57
CA LYS A 58 5.48 -6.00 20.43
C LYS A 58 4.01 -6.31 20.27
N LYS A 59 3.12 -5.46 20.79
CA LYS A 59 1.67 -5.55 20.62
C LYS A 59 1.12 -4.30 19.97
N TRP A 60 -0.05 -4.41 19.33
CA TRP A 60 -0.71 -3.23 18.76
C TRP A 60 -1.08 -2.22 19.84
N SER A 61 -1.50 -2.70 21.01
CA SER A 61 -1.79 -1.87 22.19
C SER A 61 -0.57 -1.09 22.72
N ASP A 62 0.66 -1.51 22.42
CA ASP A 62 1.87 -0.77 22.82
C ASP A 62 2.01 0.55 22.05
N ILE A 63 1.43 0.61 20.83
CA ILE A 63 1.41 1.81 19.99
C ILE A 63 0.28 2.74 20.43
N ASN A 64 -0.90 2.18 20.65
CA ASN A 64 -2.06 2.90 21.12
C ASN A 64 -2.97 1.95 21.90
N ALA A 65 -3.29 2.29 23.15
CA ALA A 65 -4.09 1.45 24.04
C ALA A 65 -5.51 1.14 23.53
N ALA A 66 -6.00 1.86 22.50
CA ALA A 66 -7.27 1.56 21.83
C ALA A 66 -7.16 0.40 20.82
N TYR A 67 -5.96 0.01 20.41
CA TYR A 67 -5.73 -1.10 19.49
C TYR A 67 -5.75 -2.46 20.22
N PRO A 68 -5.92 -3.56 19.48
CA PRO A 68 -5.97 -4.90 20.08
C PRO A 68 -4.74 -5.23 20.95
N ASP A 69 -4.98 -5.85 22.12
CA ASP A 69 -3.91 -6.35 23.00
C ASP A 69 -3.37 -7.72 22.52
N VAL A 70 -2.95 -7.78 21.25
CA VAL A 70 -2.39 -8.97 20.60
C VAL A 70 -1.01 -8.66 20.01
N GLU A 71 -0.17 -9.69 19.87
CA GLU A 71 1.16 -9.56 19.29
C GLU A 71 1.08 -8.97 17.87
N ILE A 72 1.99 -8.07 17.53
CA ILE A 72 2.18 -7.62 16.15
C ILE A 72 2.81 -8.78 15.40
N ARG A 73 2.00 -9.50 14.62
CA ARG A 73 2.45 -10.56 13.73
C ARG A 73 1.84 -10.33 12.36
N VAL A 74 2.66 -9.89 11.41
CA VAL A 74 2.22 -9.55 10.06
C VAL A 74 2.96 -10.41 9.04
N TYR A 75 2.22 -11.28 8.35
CA TYR A 75 2.74 -12.01 7.20
C TYR A 75 2.74 -11.10 5.97
N GLY A 76 3.82 -11.13 5.21
CA GLY A 76 3.89 -10.32 3.99
C GLY A 76 4.87 -10.88 2.98
N PRO A 77 4.90 -10.30 1.78
CA PRO A 77 5.74 -10.80 0.71
C PRO A 77 7.22 -10.43 0.94
N PRO A 78 8.17 -11.08 0.24
CA PRO A 78 9.61 -10.89 0.43
C PRO A 78 10.11 -9.55 -0.12
N THR A 79 11.40 -9.26 0.06
CA THR A 79 12.05 -8.00 -0.38
C THR A 79 11.98 -7.75 -1.89
N THR A 80 11.81 -8.81 -2.67
CA THR A 80 11.71 -8.83 -4.13
C THR A 80 10.31 -8.49 -4.64
N SER A 81 9.31 -8.42 -3.76
CA SER A 81 7.92 -8.14 -4.13
C SER A 81 7.62 -6.66 -4.33
N GLY A 82 6.95 -6.34 -5.44
CA GLY A 82 6.41 -5.02 -5.72
C GLY A 82 5.35 -4.57 -4.70
N THR A 83 4.57 -5.49 -4.14
CA THR A 83 3.57 -5.21 -3.09
C THR A 83 4.24 -4.70 -1.84
N ARG A 84 5.29 -5.39 -1.35
CA ARG A 84 6.08 -4.92 -0.19
C ARG A 84 6.70 -3.56 -0.44
N ALA A 85 7.34 -3.37 -1.60
CA ALA A 85 7.99 -2.10 -1.92
C ALA A 85 7.01 -0.93 -1.92
N SER A 86 5.81 -1.16 -2.45
CA SER A 86 4.75 -0.15 -2.55
C SER A 86 4.11 0.13 -1.20
N TYR A 87 3.84 -0.91 -0.41
CA TYR A 87 3.38 -0.78 0.97
C TYR A 87 4.36 0.06 1.80
N ALA A 88 5.64 -0.30 1.79
CA ALA A 88 6.67 0.37 2.57
C ALA A 88 6.85 1.84 2.18
N GLU A 89 6.66 2.18 0.89
CA GLU A 89 6.64 3.56 0.44
C GLU A 89 5.38 4.33 0.90
N MET A 90 4.18 3.78 0.69
CA MET A 90 2.92 4.49 0.97
C MET A 90 2.62 4.60 2.46
N VAL A 91 2.88 3.54 3.20
CA VAL A 91 2.52 3.41 4.61
C VAL A 91 3.68 3.86 5.49
N ASN A 92 4.83 3.19 5.44
CA ASN A 92 5.93 3.51 6.36
C ASN A 92 6.61 4.85 6.03
N GLU A 93 6.97 5.11 4.77
CA GLU A 93 7.61 6.38 4.41
C GLU A 93 6.59 7.53 4.39
N LYS A 94 5.57 7.45 3.52
CA LYS A 94 4.66 8.58 3.28
C LYS A 94 3.61 8.75 4.39
N GLY A 95 3.14 7.64 4.97
CA GLY A 95 2.12 7.64 6.03
C GLY A 95 2.69 7.97 7.40
N TYR A 96 3.87 7.43 7.74
CA TYR A 96 4.51 7.66 9.04
C TYR A 96 5.67 8.66 8.95
N CYS A 97 6.83 8.31 8.39
CA CYS A 97 8.05 9.11 8.55
C CYS A 97 8.05 10.48 7.87
N LYS A 98 7.16 10.74 6.90
CA LYS A 98 6.96 12.08 6.33
C LYS A 98 5.91 12.91 7.06
N LYS A 99 5.16 12.33 7.99
CA LYS A 99 4.02 12.96 8.67
C LYS A 99 4.26 13.12 10.16
N ASP A 100 4.83 12.12 10.81
CA ASP A 100 5.13 12.14 12.24
C ASP A 100 6.29 13.09 12.57
N ASP A 101 6.07 13.98 13.54
CA ASP A 101 7.01 15.04 13.87
C ASP A 101 8.24 14.53 14.63
N MET A 102 8.11 13.48 15.45
CA MET A 102 9.25 12.87 16.15
C MET A 102 10.15 12.17 15.13
N ALA A 103 9.57 11.39 14.22
CA ALA A 103 10.28 10.74 13.13
C ALA A 103 10.99 11.76 12.24
N LYS A 104 10.31 12.85 11.84
CA LYS A 104 10.94 13.92 11.04
C LYS A 104 12.10 14.58 11.77
N ALA A 105 11.97 14.84 13.07
CA ALA A 105 13.03 15.44 13.89
C ALA A 105 14.25 14.51 13.99
N ALA A 106 14.04 13.24 14.33
CA ALA A 106 15.09 12.23 14.43
C ALA A 106 15.81 12.02 13.08
N LEU A 107 15.05 11.89 11.98
CA LEU A 107 15.63 11.77 10.64
C LEU A 107 16.46 12.98 10.25
N LYS A 108 16.00 14.19 10.58
CA LYS A 108 16.74 15.43 10.32
C LYS A 108 18.05 15.46 11.12
N ALA A 109 18.02 15.10 12.40
CA ALA A 109 19.20 15.05 13.26
C ALA A 109 20.22 14.02 12.74
N ALA A 110 19.74 12.86 12.27
CA ALA A 110 20.58 11.81 11.69
C ALA A 110 21.07 12.11 10.25
N GLY A 111 20.65 13.22 9.63
CA GLY A 111 20.94 13.51 8.21
C GLY A 111 20.30 12.51 7.23
N ALA A 112 19.30 11.76 7.69
CA ALA A 112 18.61 10.72 6.94
C ALA A 112 17.39 11.26 6.17
N LYS A 113 16.93 10.49 5.18
CA LYS A 113 15.68 10.75 4.45
C LYS A 113 14.62 9.73 4.86
N ALA A 114 13.35 10.10 4.77
CA ALA A 114 12.23 9.24 5.18
C ALA A 114 12.20 7.84 4.52
N LYS A 115 12.86 7.66 3.37
CA LYS A 115 13.01 6.34 2.72
C LYS A 115 13.66 5.27 3.61
N VAL A 116 14.39 5.65 4.68
CA VAL A 116 14.93 4.68 5.64
C VAL A 116 13.82 3.88 6.34
N CYS A 117 12.63 4.45 6.47
CA CYS A 117 11.48 3.78 7.07
C CYS A 117 10.86 2.72 6.15
N ARG A 118 11.31 2.62 4.89
CA ARG A 118 10.94 1.50 4.01
C ARG A 118 11.55 0.17 4.46
N ALA A 119 12.61 0.22 5.29
CA ALA A 119 13.14 -0.99 5.90
C ALA A 119 12.10 -1.57 6.86
N MET A 120 11.59 -2.76 6.55
CA MET A 120 10.67 -3.49 7.43
C MET A 120 11.46 -4.11 8.60
N ARG A 121 10.85 -4.17 9.78
CA ARG A 121 11.42 -4.86 10.94
C ARG A 121 11.66 -6.35 10.66
N THR A 122 12.72 -6.90 11.26
CA THR A 122 13.15 -8.31 11.11
C THR A 122 13.18 -9.05 12.45
N ASP A 123 12.48 -8.52 13.45
CA ASP A 123 12.45 -9.01 14.82
C ASP A 123 11.31 -10.01 15.09
N GLY A 124 10.70 -10.55 14.03
CA GLY A 124 9.60 -11.51 14.08
C GLY A 124 8.21 -10.91 13.97
N ALA A 125 8.06 -9.58 14.10
CA ALA A 125 6.75 -8.93 13.97
C ALA A 125 6.31 -8.78 12.49
N TYR A 126 7.25 -8.72 11.55
CA TYR A 126 6.98 -8.95 10.11
C TYR A 126 7.64 -10.26 9.68
N VAL A 127 6.86 -11.16 9.08
CA VAL A 127 7.30 -12.50 8.68
C VAL A 127 7.07 -12.68 7.18
N GLU A 128 8.15 -12.92 6.45
CA GLU A 128 8.07 -13.19 5.02
C GLU A 128 7.36 -14.53 4.75
N ALA A 129 6.39 -14.52 3.83
CA ALA A 129 5.55 -15.68 3.51
C ALA A 129 5.71 -16.21 2.08
N GLY A 130 6.73 -15.75 1.36
CA GLY A 130 7.01 -16.14 -0.03
C GLY A 130 6.37 -15.20 -1.06
N GLU A 131 6.69 -15.42 -2.34
CA GLU A 131 6.26 -14.54 -3.46
C GLU A 131 4.77 -14.69 -3.83
N GLN A 132 4.13 -15.76 -3.37
CA GLN A 132 2.74 -16.05 -3.70
C GLN A 132 1.84 -15.55 -2.57
N ASP A 133 1.00 -14.57 -2.85
CA ASP A 133 0.08 -13.97 -1.87
C ASP A 133 -0.91 -15.02 -1.29
N ASN A 134 -1.27 -16.06 -2.04
CA ASN A 134 -2.06 -17.19 -1.53
C ASN A 134 -1.44 -17.89 -0.31
N LEU A 135 -0.11 -17.86 -0.16
CA LEU A 135 0.55 -18.41 1.04
C LEU A 135 0.28 -17.53 2.27
N ILE A 136 0.10 -16.22 2.09
CA ILE A 136 -0.30 -15.32 3.18
C ILE A 136 -1.74 -15.61 3.58
N VAL A 137 -2.65 -15.74 2.60
CA VAL A 137 -4.06 -16.12 2.83
C VAL A 137 -4.17 -17.40 3.66
N GLN A 138 -3.44 -18.46 3.26
CA GLN A 138 -3.44 -19.74 3.99
C GLN A 138 -2.95 -19.57 5.44
N LYS A 139 -1.86 -18.82 5.65
CA LYS A 139 -1.34 -18.56 7.00
C LYS A 139 -2.33 -17.82 7.88
N LEU A 140 -3.11 -16.88 7.34
CA LEU A 140 -4.13 -16.17 8.11
C LEU A 140 -5.29 -17.07 8.54
N GLN A 141 -5.64 -18.06 7.73
CA GLN A 141 -6.64 -19.06 8.10
C GLN A 141 -6.11 -20.00 9.20
N GLU A 142 -4.81 -20.30 9.21
CA GLU A 142 -4.15 -21.13 10.23
C GLU A 142 -3.84 -20.38 11.53
N ASP A 143 -3.57 -19.06 11.46
CA ASP A 143 -3.25 -18.19 12.60
C ASP A 143 -4.23 -17.02 12.68
N PRO A 144 -5.38 -17.18 13.38
CA PRO A 144 -6.36 -16.11 13.55
C PRO A 144 -5.86 -14.89 14.33
N SER A 145 -4.69 -14.96 14.97
CA SER A 145 -4.10 -13.83 15.70
C SER A 145 -3.21 -12.94 14.83
N ALA A 146 -2.85 -13.39 13.63
CA ALA A 146 -1.98 -12.68 12.71
C ALA A 146 -2.75 -11.78 11.72
N TYR A 147 -2.00 -10.86 11.14
CA TYR A 147 -2.42 -10.00 10.04
C TYR A 147 -1.56 -10.28 8.80
N GLY A 148 -2.00 -9.87 7.63
CA GLY A 148 -1.32 -10.13 6.36
C GLY A 148 -1.36 -8.94 5.42
N ILE A 149 -0.30 -8.77 4.63
CA ILE A 149 -0.19 -7.73 3.58
C ILE A 149 -0.17 -8.38 2.21
N PHE A 150 -1.15 -8.08 1.35
CA PHE A 150 -1.24 -8.62 -0.01
C PHE A 150 -2.16 -7.75 -0.88
N GLY A 151 -2.32 -8.11 -2.16
CA GLY A 151 -3.22 -7.38 -3.08
C GLY A 151 -4.70 -7.58 -2.77
N PHE A 152 -5.53 -6.54 -2.95
CA PHE A 152 -6.96 -6.53 -2.65
C PHE A 152 -7.74 -7.70 -3.27
N SER A 153 -7.39 -8.14 -4.49
CA SER A 153 -8.07 -9.24 -5.16
C SER A 153 -8.10 -10.54 -4.36
N TYR A 154 -7.04 -10.82 -3.58
CA TYR A 154 -7.00 -12.00 -2.71
C TYR A 154 -7.91 -11.84 -1.49
N LEU A 155 -8.12 -10.61 -0.99
CA LEU A 155 -9.10 -10.36 0.07
C LEU A 155 -10.52 -10.56 -0.47
N ASP A 156 -10.80 -10.02 -1.65
CA ASP A 156 -12.11 -10.13 -2.30
C ASP A 156 -12.50 -11.60 -2.55
N GLN A 157 -11.57 -12.37 -3.13
CA GLN A 157 -11.74 -13.81 -3.40
C GLN A 157 -11.90 -14.68 -2.15
N ASN A 158 -11.38 -14.23 -1.00
CA ASN A 158 -11.43 -14.95 0.28
C ASN A 158 -12.25 -14.19 1.32
N SER A 159 -13.20 -13.36 0.87
CA SER A 159 -14.02 -12.50 1.73
C SER A 159 -15.01 -13.28 2.59
N ASP A 160 -15.17 -14.58 2.36
CA ASP A 160 -15.91 -15.50 3.22
C ASP A 160 -15.16 -15.78 4.54
N THR A 161 -13.83 -15.85 4.50
CA THR A 161 -12.96 -16.22 5.63
C THR A 161 -12.08 -15.08 6.16
N LEU A 162 -11.75 -14.09 5.34
CA LEU A 162 -10.89 -12.97 5.69
C LEU A 162 -11.67 -11.65 5.80
N GLN A 163 -11.11 -10.71 6.55
CA GLN A 163 -11.58 -9.34 6.68
C GLN A 163 -10.41 -8.37 6.54
N GLY A 164 -10.67 -7.21 5.93
CA GLY A 164 -9.70 -6.13 5.81
C GLY A 164 -9.66 -5.24 7.05
N ALA A 165 -8.49 -4.69 7.35
CA ALA A 165 -8.32 -3.67 8.38
C ALA A 165 -8.93 -2.34 7.93
N VAL A 166 -9.51 -1.61 8.88
CA VAL A 166 -9.95 -0.23 8.67
C VAL A 166 -8.75 0.69 8.87
N ILE A 167 -8.34 1.40 7.83
CA ILE A 167 -7.15 2.26 7.85
C ILE A 167 -7.59 3.70 7.63
N ASP A 168 -7.25 4.59 8.55
CA ASP A 168 -7.72 6.00 8.53
C ASP A 168 -9.25 6.14 8.44
N GLY A 169 -10.01 5.14 8.91
CA GLY A 169 -11.47 5.12 8.88
C GLY A 169 -12.09 4.55 7.59
N THR A 170 -11.27 4.12 6.62
CA THR A 170 -11.73 3.52 5.35
C THR A 170 -11.40 2.03 5.27
N ASN A 171 -12.30 1.27 4.66
CA ASN A 171 -12.18 -0.16 4.38
C ASN A 171 -11.52 -0.41 3.02
N PRO A 172 -10.79 -1.51 2.84
CA PRO A 172 -10.34 -1.94 1.53
C PRO A 172 -11.50 -2.56 0.75
N THR A 173 -12.41 -1.73 0.25
CA THR A 173 -13.50 -2.16 -0.65
C THR A 173 -13.25 -1.64 -2.06
N PHE A 174 -13.92 -2.25 -3.04
CA PHE A 174 -13.86 -1.79 -4.42
C PHE A 174 -14.19 -0.30 -4.54
N ASP A 175 -15.31 0.12 -3.93
CA ASP A 175 -15.80 1.50 -4.00
C ASP A 175 -14.82 2.48 -3.37
N GLU A 176 -14.38 2.22 -2.13
CA GLU A 176 -13.47 3.10 -1.39
C GLU A 176 -12.08 3.19 -2.05
N ILE A 177 -11.62 2.13 -2.71
CA ILE A 177 -10.38 2.16 -3.49
C ILE A 177 -10.57 2.93 -4.81
N ALA A 178 -11.65 2.68 -5.54
CA ALA A 178 -11.91 3.31 -6.83
C ALA A 178 -12.15 4.82 -6.70
N GLU A 179 -12.76 5.28 -5.61
CA GLU A 179 -12.93 6.71 -5.30
C GLU A 179 -11.68 7.35 -4.64
N GLY A 180 -10.69 6.53 -4.26
CA GLY A 180 -9.43 6.97 -3.66
C GLY A 180 -9.51 7.32 -2.17
N SER A 181 -10.59 6.97 -1.47
CA SER A 181 -10.76 7.19 -0.03
C SER A 181 -9.96 6.17 0.80
N TYR A 182 -9.75 4.95 0.29
CA TYR A 182 -8.87 3.97 0.92
C TYR A 182 -7.39 4.30 0.70
N SER A 183 -6.69 4.60 1.80
CA SER A 183 -5.42 5.32 1.77
C SER A 183 -4.18 4.46 1.48
N VAL A 184 -4.36 3.14 1.31
CA VAL A 184 -3.34 2.15 0.94
C VAL A 184 -3.63 1.57 -0.46
N SER A 185 -3.98 2.46 -1.38
CA SER A 185 -4.15 2.17 -2.79
C SER A 185 -3.27 3.08 -3.63
N ARG A 186 -3.06 2.71 -4.89
CA ARG A 186 -2.39 3.57 -5.87
C ARG A 186 -3.04 3.43 -7.23
N ALA A 187 -3.03 4.53 -7.98
CA ALA A 187 -3.29 4.47 -9.41
C ALA A 187 -2.08 3.86 -10.14
N LEU A 188 -2.37 3.03 -11.14
CA LEU A 188 -1.39 2.47 -12.06
C LEU A 188 -1.47 3.19 -13.41
N TYR A 189 -0.31 3.40 -14.02
CA TYR A 189 -0.17 4.18 -15.24
C TYR A 189 0.81 3.54 -16.22
N PHE A 190 0.63 3.81 -17.51
CA PHE A 190 1.70 3.75 -18.48
C PHE A 190 1.93 5.12 -19.13
N TYR A 191 3.12 5.30 -19.70
CA TYR A 191 3.53 6.58 -20.29
C TYR A 191 3.80 6.45 -21.78
N VAL A 192 3.18 7.32 -22.56
CA VAL A 192 3.32 7.36 -24.02
C VAL A 192 4.28 8.48 -24.40
N LYS A 193 5.38 8.12 -25.05
CA LYS A 193 6.34 9.10 -25.58
C LYS A 193 5.86 9.60 -26.94
N HIS A 194 5.48 10.88 -26.99
CA HIS A 194 4.94 11.54 -28.20
C HIS A 194 5.81 11.32 -29.45
N ALA A 195 7.14 11.38 -29.31
CA ALA A 195 8.07 11.18 -30.41
C ALA A 195 8.02 9.78 -31.05
N HIS A 196 7.39 8.80 -30.41
CA HIS A 196 7.23 7.44 -30.94
C HIS A 196 5.90 7.25 -31.67
N VAL A 197 4.92 8.15 -31.47
CA VAL A 197 3.61 8.04 -32.12
C VAL A 197 3.77 8.32 -33.61
N GLY A 198 3.33 7.38 -34.45
CA GLY A 198 3.51 7.44 -35.92
C GLY A 198 4.91 7.08 -36.42
N VAL A 199 5.86 6.78 -35.52
CA VAL A 199 7.23 6.35 -35.86
C VAL A 199 7.46 4.90 -35.48
N VAL A 200 7.06 4.51 -34.27
CA VAL A 200 7.10 3.13 -33.79
C VAL A 200 5.78 2.46 -34.13
N PRO A 201 5.76 1.40 -34.95
CA PRO A 201 4.54 0.66 -35.26
C PRO A 201 3.91 0.08 -33.99
N GLY A 202 2.57 0.03 -33.92
CA GLY A 202 1.86 -0.65 -32.83
C GLY A 202 1.57 0.20 -31.59
N ILE A 203 2.04 1.45 -31.49
CA ILE A 203 1.79 2.28 -30.28
C ILE A 203 0.30 2.58 -30.09
N SER A 204 -0.41 2.92 -31.17
CA SER A 204 -1.85 3.18 -31.13
C SER A 204 -2.63 1.90 -30.84
N GLU A 205 -2.22 0.79 -31.44
CA GLU A 205 -2.80 -0.54 -31.23
C GLU A 205 -2.61 -0.98 -29.78
N TYR A 206 -1.42 -0.80 -29.21
CA TYR A 206 -1.12 -1.11 -27.82
C TYR A 206 -2.01 -0.31 -26.86
N MET A 207 -2.15 1.01 -27.04
CA MET A 207 -3.06 1.82 -26.22
C MET A 207 -4.50 1.33 -26.31
N ASN A 208 -4.99 1.03 -27.52
CA ASN A 208 -6.36 0.55 -27.72
C ASN A 208 -6.57 -0.88 -27.18
N GLU A 209 -5.52 -1.67 -27.01
CA GLU A 209 -5.62 -2.98 -26.36
C GLU A 209 -5.99 -2.84 -24.89
N TRP A 210 -5.38 -1.91 -24.14
CA TRP A 210 -5.76 -1.64 -22.75
C TRP A 210 -7.25 -1.31 -22.58
N VAL A 211 -7.83 -0.57 -23.54
CA VAL A 211 -9.25 -0.18 -23.50
C VAL A 211 -10.19 -1.38 -23.47
N LYS A 212 -9.77 -2.52 -24.02
CA LYS A 212 -10.57 -3.76 -24.03
C LYS A 212 -10.60 -4.46 -22.69
N HIS A 213 -9.61 -4.20 -21.81
CA HIS A 213 -9.35 -5.01 -20.62
C HIS A 213 -9.45 -4.25 -19.29
N TRP A 214 -9.51 -2.92 -19.30
CA TRP A 214 -9.54 -2.07 -18.10
C TRP A 214 -10.94 -1.78 -17.52
N GLY A 215 -11.96 -2.49 -18.02
CA GLY A 215 -13.32 -2.45 -17.48
C GLY A 215 -13.53 -3.52 -16.41
N GLU A 216 -14.70 -3.50 -15.78
CA GLU A 216 -15.07 -4.38 -14.65
C GLU A 216 -14.95 -5.87 -14.95
N ASP A 217 -15.30 -6.30 -16.16
CA ASP A 217 -15.25 -7.71 -16.59
C ASP A 217 -14.03 -8.02 -17.48
N GLY A 218 -13.00 -7.18 -17.43
CA GLY A 218 -11.81 -7.30 -18.29
C GLY A 218 -10.69 -8.13 -17.67
N ALA A 219 -9.74 -8.54 -18.50
CA ALA A 219 -8.58 -9.33 -18.07
C ALA A 219 -7.73 -8.65 -16.97
N LEU A 220 -7.80 -7.31 -16.84
CA LEU A 220 -7.11 -6.61 -15.76
C LEU A 220 -7.81 -6.82 -14.42
N SER A 221 -9.14 -6.80 -14.40
CA SER A 221 -9.92 -7.10 -13.19
C SER A 221 -9.79 -8.55 -12.77
N ASP A 222 -9.76 -9.49 -13.72
CA ASP A 222 -9.40 -10.89 -13.45
C ASP A 222 -8.00 -11.03 -12.82
N ALA A 223 -7.06 -10.18 -13.24
CA ALA A 223 -5.71 -10.11 -12.68
C ALA A 223 -5.62 -9.33 -11.36
N GLY A 224 -6.74 -8.83 -10.84
CA GLY A 224 -6.84 -8.14 -9.55
C GLY A 224 -6.70 -6.62 -9.61
N MET A 225 -6.73 -6.02 -10.79
CA MET A 225 -6.78 -4.57 -10.95
C MET A 225 -8.18 -4.04 -10.70
N ILE A 226 -8.28 -2.98 -9.91
CA ILE A 226 -9.56 -2.31 -9.67
C ILE A 226 -9.79 -1.33 -10.83
N PRO A 227 -10.86 -1.49 -11.62
CA PRO A 227 -11.14 -0.66 -12.77
C PRO A 227 -11.45 0.78 -12.34
N MET A 228 -11.15 1.73 -13.23
CA MET A 228 -11.54 3.11 -13.02
C MET A 228 -13.05 3.29 -13.22
N PRO A 229 -13.68 4.26 -12.54
CA PRO A 229 -15.05 4.66 -12.84
C PRO A 229 -15.24 4.98 -14.33
N GLU A 230 -16.45 4.81 -14.85
CA GLU A 230 -16.74 4.96 -16.29
C GLU A 230 -16.31 6.34 -16.84
N GLU A 231 -16.57 7.41 -16.08
CA GLU A 231 -16.19 8.77 -16.46
C GLU A 231 -14.66 8.92 -16.61
N GLU A 232 -13.91 8.33 -15.69
CA GLU A 232 -12.45 8.36 -15.73
C GLU A 232 -11.88 7.51 -16.88
N ARG A 233 -12.45 6.34 -17.14
CA ARG A 233 -12.11 5.52 -18.33
C ARG A 233 -12.37 6.29 -19.62
N ALA A 234 -13.48 7.03 -19.72
CA ALA A 234 -13.79 7.85 -20.88
C ALA A 234 -12.78 8.99 -21.06
N ALA A 235 -12.37 9.65 -19.96
CA ALA A 235 -11.35 10.69 -19.99
C ALA A 235 -9.99 10.17 -20.47
N PHE A 236 -9.52 9.02 -19.97
CA PHE A 236 -8.25 8.44 -20.41
C PHE A 236 -8.32 7.87 -21.83
N LYS A 237 -9.47 7.36 -22.27
CA LYS A 237 -9.69 6.99 -23.67
C LYS A 237 -9.57 8.20 -24.60
N ALA A 238 -10.08 9.37 -24.20
CA ALA A 238 -9.87 10.61 -24.94
C ALA A 238 -8.38 11.04 -24.92
N ALA A 239 -7.71 10.93 -23.77
CA ALA A 239 -6.28 11.25 -23.66
C ALA A 239 -5.37 10.38 -24.55
N MET A 240 -5.73 9.11 -24.81
CA MET A 240 -5.02 8.25 -25.76
C MET A 240 -5.07 8.78 -27.22
N LYS A 241 -6.11 9.56 -27.55
CA LYS A 241 -6.26 10.19 -28.87
C LYS A 241 -5.62 11.58 -28.90
N ASP A 242 -5.90 12.40 -27.91
CA ASP A 242 -5.49 13.82 -27.89
C ASP A 242 -4.03 14.01 -27.45
N LEU A 243 -3.47 13.00 -26.76
CA LEU A 243 -2.11 12.95 -26.27
C LEU A 243 -1.68 14.21 -25.52
N PRO A 244 -2.44 14.65 -24.48
CA PRO A 244 -2.10 15.83 -23.72
C PRO A 244 -0.70 15.68 -23.10
N LYS A 245 0.06 16.77 -23.11
CA LYS A 245 1.41 16.78 -22.53
C LYS A 245 1.31 16.75 -21.01
N LEU A 246 1.94 15.74 -20.41
CA LEU A 246 2.16 15.66 -18.96
C LEU A 246 2.95 16.88 -18.48
N THR A 247 2.37 17.63 -17.54
CA THR A 247 2.98 18.77 -16.87
C THR A 247 3.27 18.45 -15.41
N ALA A 248 4.10 19.27 -14.75
CA ALA A 248 4.43 19.07 -13.34
C ALA A 248 3.19 19.15 -12.43
N ASP A 249 2.23 20.02 -12.76
CA ASP A 249 1.00 20.21 -11.98
C ASP A 249 0.07 19.00 -12.00
N MET A 250 0.30 18.05 -12.92
CA MET A 250 -0.46 16.80 -13.01
C MET A 250 0.11 15.68 -12.11
N LEU A 251 1.29 15.85 -11.52
CA LEU A 251 2.04 14.80 -10.78
C LEU A 251 1.86 14.86 -9.25
N ASN A 252 0.74 15.41 -8.78
CA ASN A 252 0.49 15.64 -7.35
C ASN A 252 0.36 14.34 -6.54
#